data_AF-A0A5S3PQQ2-F1
#
_entry.id   AF-A0A5S3PQQ2-F1
#
_cell.length_a   1.000
_cell.length_b   1.000
_cell.length_c   1.000
_cell.angle_alpha   90.00
_cell.angle_beta   90.00
_cell.angle_gamma   90.00
#
_symmetry.space_group_name_H-M   'P 1'
#
loop_
_entity.id
_entity.type
_entity.pdbx_description
1 polymer ?
#
loop_
_entity_poly.entity_id
_entity_poly.type
_entity_poly.pdbx_seq_one_letter_code
_entity_poly.pdbx_strand_id
1 'polypeptide(L)'
;MKKTFILVLICFCFDGLAQQVLSEADRARVVDEILVDRFDNLLPQLMDMADIDMWILISREYNEDPVLRTMLPSTWLNARRRTILLFYRDKAKNTIEKLAVARYNVGENIMSAWDKEKEPNQWNRLMQLIEERNPKKIGLNFSKDHNIADGLDKTDYDEFIQNLPKKHRKKVVSAEQLAVRWIETRTSREMIIYNQLVDVTHDIIAEAFSEKVITPGVTTTTEVEWWMRQKVTELGLETWFHPTVDVQRSSEELVGHLYSFSGRPDDMVILPGDLLHCDFGITYLRLNTDCQELAYVLKPEEKKAPKFLVDGLAAGNRVQDFLTSNMVAGRTGNEILAKALSEAKTAGLRPSIYTHPLGWYGHSAGTTIGMWDSQGGVMKDDGENYPLNPNTVYAIELNTTITIPEWKRDIRIMLEEAGFFGETGFRYVNGRQTELLLIPRVKTHQGN
;
A
#
# COMPACT_ATOMS: atom_id res chain seq x y z
N MET A 1 -13.73 60.99 -36.98
CA MET A 1 -12.86 59.79 -36.91
C MET A 1 -13.40 58.89 -35.80
N LYS A 2 -14.16 57.84 -36.16
CA LYS A 2 -14.71 56.88 -35.19
C LYS A 2 -13.60 55.90 -34.82
N LYS A 3 -13.19 55.87 -33.54
CA LYS A 3 -12.22 54.91 -33.02
C LYS A 3 -12.95 53.60 -32.74
N THR A 4 -12.73 52.61 -33.59
CA THR A 4 -13.19 51.23 -33.38
C THR A 4 -12.26 50.60 -32.34
N PHE A 5 -12.76 50.35 -31.13
CA PHE A 5 -12.05 49.54 -30.14
C PHE A 5 -12.23 48.07 -30.53
N ILE A 6 -11.13 47.43 -30.95
CA ILE A 6 -11.07 45.97 -31.12
C ILE A 6 -10.87 45.39 -29.72
N LEU A 7 -11.92 44.74 -29.20
CA LEU A 7 -11.86 43.95 -27.99
C LEU A 7 -11.21 42.60 -28.35
N VAL A 8 -9.94 42.42 -28.00
CA VAL A 8 -9.27 41.12 -28.13
C VAL A 8 -9.78 40.24 -26.98
N LEU A 9 -10.67 39.31 -27.30
CA LEU A 9 -11.06 38.23 -26.39
C LEU A 9 -9.88 37.26 -26.29
N ILE A 10 -9.14 37.31 -25.19
CA ILE A 10 -8.20 36.25 -24.83
C ILE A 10 -9.04 35.10 -24.27
N CYS A 11 -9.35 34.12 -25.12
CA CYS A 11 -9.86 32.84 -24.66
C CYS A 11 -8.73 32.14 -23.91
N PHE A 12 -8.75 32.22 -22.57
CA PHE A 12 -8.07 31.23 -21.76
C PHE A 12 -8.82 29.91 -21.93
N CYS A 13 -8.28 29.03 -22.78
CA CYS A 13 -8.59 27.62 -22.69
C CYS A 13 -8.07 27.18 -21.32
N PHE A 14 -8.96 27.14 -20.32
CA PHE A 14 -8.74 26.27 -19.18
C PHE A 14 -8.91 24.86 -19.74
N ASP A 15 -7.80 24.25 -20.16
CA ASP A 15 -7.74 22.81 -20.25
C ASP A 15 -8.19 22.30 -18.88
N GLY A 16 -9.33 21.61 -18.85
CA GLY A 16 -9.78 20.91 -17.66
C GLY A 16 -8.75 19.82 -17.37
N LEU A 17 -7.72 20.17 -16.60
CA LEU A 17 -6.71 19.24 -16.18
C LEU A 17 -7.40 18.20 -15.29
N ALA A 18 -7.40 16.96 -15.76
CA ALA A 18 -7.46 15.78 -14.92
C ALA A 18 -6.59 16.01 -13.67
N GLN A 19 -7.04 15.50 -12.53
CA GLN A 19 -6.46 15.70 -11.20
C GLN A 19 -4.93 15.80 -11.26
N GLN A 20 -4.42 17.04 -11.20
CA GLN A 20 -3.02 17.27 -11.51
C GLN A 20 -2.16 16.73 -10.37
N VAL A 21 -1.31 15.76 -10.70
CA VAL A 21 -0.27 15.30 -9.79
C VAL A 21 0.55 16.51 -9.32
N LEU A 22 0.63 16.68 -7.99
CA LEU A 22 1.29 17.83 -7.38
C LEU A 22 2.75 18.02 -7.82
N SER A 23 3.20 19.27 -7.83
CA SER A 23 4.62 19.60 -7.99
C SER A 23 5.45 19.01 -6.84
N GLU A 24 6.75 18.75 -7.05
CA GLU A 24 7.63 18.22 -5.99
C GLU A 24 7.63 19.09 -4.72
N ALA A 25 7.58 20.42 -4.87
CA ALA A 25 7.50 21.33 -3.73
C ALA A 25 6.17 21.20 -2.96
N ASP A 26 5.05 21.04 -3.67
CA ASP A 26 3.75 20.82 -3.03
C ASP A 26 3.64 19.43 -2.42
N ARG A 27 4.21 18.40 -3.05
CA ARG A 27 4.31 17.05 -2.47
C ARG A 27 5.09 17.09 -1.17
N ALA A 28 6.24 17.77 -1.16
CA ALA A 28 7.08 17.92 0.01
C ALA A 28 6.31 18.56 1.18
N ARG A 29 5.61 19.67 0.90
CA ARG A 29 4.74 20.33 1.89
C ARG A 29 3.65 19.41 2.42
N VAL A 30 2.92 18.71 1.55
CA VAL A 30 1.82 17.81 1.96
C VAL A 30 2.34 16.66 2.82
N VAL A 31 3.46 16.05 2.43
CA VAL A 31 4.12 14.99 3.20
C VAL A 31 4.51 15.49 4.59
N ASP A 32 5.13 16.66 4.69
CA ASP A 32 5.55 17.22 5.98
C ASP A 32 4.34 17.58 6.85
N GLU A 33 3.27 18.13 6.29
CA GLU A 33 2.00 18.39 7.01
C GLU A 33 1.38 17.10 7.56
N ILE A 34 1.42 15.99 6.81
CA ILE A 34 0.96 14.67 7.28
C ILE A 34 1.85 14.18 8.43
N LEU A 35 3.17 14.34 8.32
CA LEU A 35 4.08 13.95 9.40
C LEU A 35 3.84 14.75 10.68
N VAL A 36 3.60 16.06 10.59
CA VAL A 36 3.22 16.90 11.75
C VAL A 36 1.99 16.29 12.44
N ASP A 37 0.91 16.08 11.69
CA ASP A 37 -0.34 15.53 12.22
C ASP A 37 -0.14 14.17 12.87
N ARG A 38 0.63 13.28 12.22
CA ARG A 38 0.93 11.96 12.75
C ARG A 38 1.76 12.03 14.03
N PHE A 39 2.75 12.92 14.13
CA PHE A 39 3.54 13.07 15.34
C PHE A 39 2.77 13.70 16.50
N ASP A 40 1.89 14.67 16.22
CA ASP A 40 1.18 15.42 17.26
C ASP A 40 -0.08 14.73 17.73
N ASN A 41 -0.83 14.10 16.81
CA ASN A 41 -2.15 13.57 17.11
C ASN A 41 -2.17 12.04 17.16
N LEU A 42 -1.45 11.34 16.27
CA LEU A 42 -1.48 9.88 16.20
C LEU A 42 -0.49 9.22 17.17
N LEU A 43 0.79 9.61 17.12
CA LEU A 43 1.86 8.97 17.88
C LEU A 43 1.59 8.89 19.40
N PRO A 44 1.09 9.93 20.08
CA PRO A 44 0.82 9.84 21.52
C PRO A 44 -0.22 8.76 21.84
N GLN A 45 -1.25 8.61 21.01
CA GLN A 45 -2.27 7.57 21.18
C GLN A 45 -1.67 6.18 20.97
N LEU A 46 -0.83 6.02 19.94
CA LEU A 46 -0.17 4.73 19.67
C LEU A 46 0.78 4.32 20.81
N MET A 47 1.57 5.27 21.34
CA MET A 47 2.46 5.01 22.48
C MET A 47 1.66 4.66 23.75
N ASP A 48 0.50 5.29 23.94
CA ASP A 48 -0.40 4.98 25.05
C ASP A 48 -0.94 3.56 24.94
N MET A 49 -1.42 3.16 23.76
CA MET A 49 -1.94 1.81 23.47
C MET A 49 -0.89 0.71 23.59
N ALA A 50 0.33 0.94 23.08
CA ALA A 50 1.44 0.00 23.17
C ALA A 50 2.09 -0.05 24.56
N ASP A 51 1.68 0.85 25.46
CA ASP A 51 2.27 1.05 26.78
C ASP A 51 3.81 1.21 26.72
N ILE A 52 4.28 2.12 25.85
CA ILE A 52 5.70 2.46 25.70
C ILE A 52 5.89 3.91 26.11
N ASP A 53 6.71 4.16 27.13
CA ASP A 53 7.01 5.52 27.59
C ASP A 53 8.05 6.20 26.70
N MET A 54 9.03 5.43 26.21
CA MET A 54 10.09 5.95 25.36
C MET A 54 10.28 5.04 24.15
N TRP A 55 10.11 5.58 22.95
CA TRP A 55 10.40 4.86 21.71
C TRP A 55 11.67 5.41 21.08
N ILE A 56 12.64 4.53 20.84
CA ILE A 56 13.93 4.90 20.26
C ILE A 56 14.08 4.14 18.94
N LEU A 57 14.24 4.90 17.86
CA LEU A 57 14.59 4.37 16.53
C LEU A 57 16.02 4.76 16.20
N ILE A 58 16.84 3.78 15.82
CA ILE A 58 18.25 3.97 15.52
C ILE A 58 18.47 3.51 14.09
N SER A 59 19.08 4.36 13.27
CA SER A 59 19.36 4.04 11.87
C SER A 59 20.64 4.68 11.40
N ARG A 60 21.17 4.15 10.30
CA ARG A 60 22.33 4.68 9.60
C ARG A 60 21.94 5.04 8.17
N GLU A 61 22.65 5.99 7.60
CA GLU A 61 22.47 6.41 6.20
C GLU A 61 22.57 5.20 5.26
N TYR A 62 21.54 5.03 4.40
CA TYR A 62 21.34 3.90 3.49
C TYR A 62 21.04 2.54 4.15
N ASN A 63 20.85 2.53 5.48
CA ASN A 63 20.40 1.37 6.23
C ASN A 63 19.37 1.81 7.28
N GLU A 64 18.33 2.47 6.78
CA GLU A 64 17.22 2.94 7.61
C GLU A 64 16.38 1.77 8.10
N ASP A 65 16.06 1.79 9.39
CA ASP A 65 14.94 1.05 9.94
C ASP A 65 13.70 1.40 9.11
N PRO A 66 12.90 0.41 8.64
CA PRO A 66 11.77 0.68 7.76
C PRO A 66 10.80 1.70 8.39
N VAL A 67 10.52 1.59 9.68
CA VAL A 67 9.66 2.56 10.38
C VAL A 67 10.28 3.94 10.42
N LEU A 68 11.57 4.06 10.77
CA LEU A 68 12.26 5.35 10.80
C LEU A 68 12.25 6.03 9.42
N ARG A 69 12.39 5.29 8.32
CA ARG A 69 12.35 5.83 6.96
C ARG A 69 11.05 6.62 6.70
N THR A 70 9.93 6.16 7.25
CA THR A 70 8.63 6.84 7.12
C THR A 70 8.55 8.15 7.89
N MET A 71 9.43 8.37 8.88
CA MET A 71 9.43 9.53 9.77
C MET A 71 10.32 10.69 9.28
N LEU A 72 11.09 10.47 8.23
CA LEU A 72 11.99 11.49 7.69
C LEU A 72 11.20 12.59 6.98
N PRO A 73 11.56 13.88 7.13
CA PRO A 73 10.92 14.97 6.39
C PRO A 73 11.12 14.78 4.89
N SER A 74 10.27 15.42 4.10
CA SER A 74 10.26 15.34 2.63
C SER A 74 11.62 15.57 1.98
N THR A 75 12.42 16.48 2.52
CA THR A 75 13.74 16.86 2.00
C THR A 75 14.87 15.93 2.42
N TRP A 76 14.60 14.93 3.27
CA TRP A 76 15.56 13.92 3.68
C TRP A 76 15.27 12.62 2.95
N LEU A 77 15.94 12.44 1.80
CA LEU A 77 15.81 11.22 0.99
C LEU A 77 16.34 9.97 1.71
N ASN A 78 17.31 10.16 2.60
CA ASN A 78 17.90 9.13 3.46
C ASN A 78 18.18 9.74 4.84
N ALA A 79 18.38 8.87 5.84
CA ALA A 79 18.97 9.27 7.11
C ALA A 79 20.38 9.82 6.89
N ARG A 80 20.87 10.68 7.80
CA ARG A 80 22.18 11.32 7.66
C ARG A 80 23.15 10.78 8.71
N ARG A 81 24.16 9.99 8.30
CA ARG A 81 25.00 9.20 9.23
C ARG A 81 24.13 8.40 10.22
N ARG A 82 24.53 8.28 11.49
CA ARG A 82 23.69 7.73 12.56
C ARG A 82 22.63 8.75 12.98
N THR A 83 21.37 8.42 12.72
CA THR A 83 20.20 9.17 13.16
C THR A 83 19.49 8.37 14.25
N ILE A 84 19.31 8.99 15.42
CA ILE A 84 18.59 8.38 16.54
C ILE A 84 17.38 9.27 16.83
N LEU A 85 16.18 8.77 16.58
CA LEU A 85 14.94 9.42 16.97
C LEU A 85 14.55 8.91 18.36
N LEU A 86 14.14 9.81 19.23
CA LEU A 86 13.66 9.52 20.58
C LEU A 86 12.34 10.24 20.80
N PHE A 87 11.30 9.45 21.04
CA PHE A 87 9.99 9.93 21.44
C PHE A 87 9.77 9.58 22.91
N TYR A 88 9.34 10.56 23.72
CA TYR A 88 9.04 10.33 25.14
C TYR A 88 7.63 10.80 25.49
N ARG A 89 6.79 9.87 25.96
CA ARG A 89 5.38 10.06 26.29
C ARG A 89 5.22 10.21 27.81
N ASP A 90 4.82 11.39 28.26
CA ASP A 90 4.38 11.63 29.64
C ASP A 90 2.85 11.61 29.69
N LYS A 91 2.29 10.45 30.02
CA LYS A 91 0.84 10.23 30.09
C LYS A 91 0.15 11.15 31.10
N ALA A 92 0.82 11.44 32.22
CA ALA A 92 0.24 12.24 33.32
C ALA A 92 0.09 13.72 32.94
N LYS A 93 1.04 14.25 32.15
CA LYS A 93 0.98 15.62 31.64
C LYS A 93 0.33 15.73 30.27
N ASN A 94 -0.01 14.59 29.66
CA ASN A 94 -0.47 14.49 28.28
C ASN A 94 0.47 15.18 27.28
N THR A 95 1.78 14.96 27.41
CA THR A 95 2.80 15.54 26.51
C THR A 95 3.56 14.47 25.75
N ILE A 96 4.09 14.84 24.58
CA ILE A 96 5.02 14.05 23.77
C ILE A 96 6.26 14.90 23.49
N GLU A 97 7.44 14.40 23.84
CA GLU A 97 8.71 14.98 23.40
C GLU A 97 9.17 14.26 22.14
N LYS A 98 9.67 15.03 21.17
CA LYS A 98 10.13 14.55 19.86
C LYS A 98 11.56 15.04 19.65
N LEU A 99 12.53 14.17 19.91
CA LEU A 99 13.95 14.53 19.92
C LEU A 99 14.74 13.69 18.92
N ALA A 100 15.81 14.27 18.40
CA ALA A 100 16.81 13.56 17.63
C ALA A 100 18.17 13.71 18.30
N VAL A 101 18.86 12.60 18.57
CA VAL A 101 20.29 12.63 18.88
C VAL A 101 21.04 12.69 17.55
N ALA A 102 20.93 13.81 16.85
CA ALA A 102 21.53 14.07 15.54
C ALA A 102 21.99 15.53 15.49
N ARG A 103 22.90 15.88 14.58
CA ARG A 103 23.47 17.25 14.52
C ARG A 103 22.46 18.35 14.19
N TYR A 104 21.37 17.99 13.53
CA TYR A 104 20.37 18.93 13.02
C TYR A 104 18.99 18.43 13.38
N ASN A 105 18.02 19.35 13.41
CA ASN A 105 16.61 18.99 13.53
C ASN A 105 16.21 18.05 12.37
N VAL A 106 15.34 17.10 12.68
CA VAL A 106 14.73 16.22 11.68
C VAL A 106 13.39 16.83 11.31
N GLY A 107 13.41 17.63 10.25
CA GLY A 107 12.29 18.50 9.87
C GLY A 107 12.01 19.58 10.93
N GLU A 108 10.78 20.08 10.94
CA GLU A 108 10.34 21.09 11.93
C GLU A 108 9.83 20.47 13.23
N ASN A 109 9.53 19.16 13.25
CA ASN A 109 8.83 18.51 14.36
C ASN A 109 9.73 17.80 15.36
N ILE A 110 10.95 17.44 14.98
CA ILE A 110 11.86 16.66 15.83
C ILE A 110 13.12 17.48 16.06
N MET A 111 13.29 17.93 17.30
CA MET A 111 14.37 18.84 17.67
C MET A 111 15.67 18.09 17.93
N SER A 112 16.78 18.61 17.41
CA SER A 112 18.10 18.12 17.77
C SER A 112 18.33 18.33 19.27
N ALA A 113 18.70 17.25 19.94
CA ALA A 113 19.10 17.22 21.34
C ALA A 113 20.60 16.93 21.48
N TRP A 114 21.40 17.05 20.41
CA TRP A 114 22.82 16.70 20.42
C TRP A 114 23.71 17.84 19.91
N ASP A 115 24.47 18.41 20.83
CA ASP A 115 25.56 19.34 20.55
C ASP A 115 26.90 18.58 20.61
N LYS A 116 27.45 18.26 19.43
CA LYS A 116 28.67 17.45 19.29
C LYS A 116 29.88 18.11 19.97
N GLU A 117 29.93 19.44 20.02
CA GLU A 117 31.07 20.14 20.60
C GLU A 117 31.08 20.06 22.13
N LYS A 118 29.90 19.90 22.76
CA LYS A 118 29.77 19.71 24.20
C LYS A 118 29.86 18.25 24.63
N GLU A 119 29.28 17.35 23.85
CA GLU A 119 29.32 15.91 24.08
C GLU A 119 29.68 15.20 22.78
N PRO A 120 30.98 14.93 22.53
CA PRO A 120 31.43 14.30 21.29
C PRO A 120 30.87 12.89 21.07
N ASN A 121 30.46 12.19 22.14
CA ASN A 121 29.93 10.85 22.06
C ASN A 121 28.37 10.88 21.99
N GLN A 122 27.85 10.58 20.81
CA GLN A 122 26.41 10.51 20.54
C GLN A 122 25.66 9.55 21.48
N TRP A 123 26.26 8.39 21.82
CA TRP A 123 25.66 7.44 22.75
C TRP A 123 25.56 7.99 24.16
N ASN A 124 26.59 8.68 24.64
CA ASN A 124 26.55 9.33 25.96
C ASN A 124 25.39 10.32 26.04
N ARG A 125 25.16 11.11 24.98
CA ARG A 125 24.02 12.03 24.96
C ARG A 125 22.67 11.30 25.00
N LEU A 126 22.52 10.21 24.26
CA LEU A 126 21.31 9.38 24.35
C LEU A 126 21.08 8.86 25.77
N MET A 127 22.12 8.39 26.45
CA MET A 127 22.01 7.89 27.82
C MET A 127 21.61 9.00 28.81
N GLN A 128 22.15 10.21 28.67
CA GLN A 128 21.71 11.37 29.47
C GLN A 128 20.22 11.64 29.28
N LEU A 129 19.72 11.62 28.03
CA LEU A 129 18.30 11.83 27.74
C LEU A 129 17.40 10.76 28.39
N ILE A 130 17.83 9.50 28.37
CA ILE A 130 17.14 8.38 29.04
C ILE A 130 17.12 8.57 30.56
N GLU A 131 18.24 8.97 31.15
CA GLU A 131 18.38 9.21 32.60
C GLU A 131 17.53 10.39 33.08
N GLU A 132 17.53 11.51 32.34
CA GLU A 132 16.72 12.71 32.62
C GLU A 132 15.22 12.39 32.70
N ARG A 133 14.73 11.48 31.83
CA ARG A 133 13.30 11.13 31.71
C ARG A 133 12.91 9.90 32.55
N ASN A 134 13.88 9.03 32.83
CA ASN A 134 13.71 7.79 33.59
C ASN A 134 12.45 6.97 33.21
N PRO A 135 12.27 6.59 31.92
CA PRO A 135 11.09 5.86 31.46
C PRO A 135 10.95 4.52 32.18
N LYS A 136 9.73 3.96 32.29
CA LYS A 136 9.50 2.61 32.81
C LYS A 136 9.67 1.56 31.71
N LYS A 137 9.32 1.88 30.46
CA LYS A 137 9.51 1.04 29.27
C LYS A 137 10.20 1.80 28.13
N ILE A 138 11.21 1.17 27.53
CA ILE A 138 11.97 1.67 26.39
C ILE A 138 11.72 0.70 25.23
N GLY A 139 10.99 1.12 24.21
CA GLY A 139 10.73 0.35 23.00
C GLY A 139 11.84 0.49 21.97
N LEU A 140 12.25 -0.63 21.37
CA LEU A 140 13.14 -0.71 20.22
C LEU A 140 12.52 -1.60 19.13
N ASN A 141 12.80 -1.30 17.86
CA ASN A 141 12.23 -2.01 16.72
C ASN A 141 12.95 -3.33 16.43
N PHE A 142 12.60 -4.37 17.19
CA PHE A 142 12.99 -5.75 16.88
C PHE A 142 11.77 -6.65 17.00
N SER A 143 11.65 -7.61 16.09
CA SER A 143 10.45 -8.40 15.88
C SER A 143 10.79 -9.75 15.26
N LYS A 144 10.08 -10.81 15.65
CA LYS A 144 10.24 -12.13 15.02
C LYS A 144 9.26 -12.36 13.89
N ASP A 145 8.16 -11.63 13.91
CA ASP A 145 6.97 -11.95 13.13
C ASP A 145 6.68 -10.88 12.07
N HIS A 146 6.85 -9.61 12.42
CA HIS A 146 6.68 -8.46 11.52
C HIS A 146 8.03 -7.92 11.04
N ASN A 147 8.42 -8.21 9.79
CA ASN A 147 9.70 -7.78 9.20
C ASN A 147 9.90 -6.25 9.17
N ILE A 148 8.84 -5.47 8.87
CA ILE A 148 8.90 -4.00 8.84
C ILE A 148 9.20 -3.43 10.24
N ALA A 149 8.81 -4.14 11.31
CA ALA A 149 9.07 -3.75 12.68
C ALA A 149 10.40 -4.32 13.25
N ASP A 150 11.19 -5.04 12.43
CA ASP A 150 12.48 -5.63 12.79
C ASP A 150 13.66 -4.87 12.16
N GLY A 151 13.56 -3.54 12.12
CA GLY A 151 14.53 -2.68 11.44
C GLY A 151 15.78 -2.32 12.23
N LEU A 152 15.84 -2.64 13.53
CA LEU A 152 17.02 -2.33 14.33
C LEU A 152 18.16 -3.29 14.03
N ASP A 153 19.19 -2.77 13.38
CA ASP A 153 20.44 -3.50 13.16
C ASP A 153 21.00 -4.09 14.44
N LYS A 154 21.45 -5.36 14.36
CA LYS A 154 22.08 -6.05 15.50
C LYS A 154 23.25 -5.26 16.09
N THR A 155 24.06 -4.62 15.26
CA THR A 155 25.19 -3.79 15.69
C THR A 155 24.73 -2.59 16.51
N ASP A 156 23.69 -1.88 16.06
CA ASP A 156 23.15 -0.72 16.77
C ASP A 156 22.42 -1.13 18.06
N TYR A 157 21.75 -2.30 18.08
CA TYR A 157 21.22 -2.90 19.32
C TYR A 157 22.33 -3.19 20.33
N ASP A 158 23.42 -3.84 19.90
CA ASP A 158 24.54 -4.20 20.79
C ASP A 158 25.23 -2.96 21.35
N GLU A 159 25.49 -1.96 20.52
CA GLU A 159 26.05 -0.67 20.95
C GLU A 159 25.10 0.03 21.94
N PHE A 160 23.79 0.05 21.67
CA PHE A 160 22.80 0.61 22.58
C PHE A 160 22.84 -0.08 23.95
N ILE A 161 22.79 -1.42 24.01
CA ILE A 161 22.82 -2.19 25.26
C ILE A 161 24.15 -2.04 26.01
N GLN A 162 25.26 -1.96 25.29
CA GLN A 162 26.59 -1.74 25.87
C GLN A 162 26.64 -0.41 26.64
N ASN A 163 26.12 0.66 26.03
CA ASN A 163 26.10 1.99 26.62
C ASN A 163 24.98 2.17 27.67
N LEU A 164 23.88 1.41 27.57
CA LEU A 164 22.73 1.54 28.45
C LEU A 164 23.06 1.20 29.93
N PRO A 165 22.83 2.15 30.88
CA PRO A 165 23.05 1.90 32.29
C PRO A 165 22.29 0.68 32.78
N LYS A 166 22.92 -0.13 33.63
CA LYS A 166 22.38 -1.44 34.08
C LYS A 166 20.94 -1.36 34.62
N LYS A 167 20.56 -0.26 35.29
CA LYS A 167 19.22 -0.06 35.83
C LYS A 167 18.12 0.08 34.76
N HIS A 168 18.46 0.49 33.55
CA HIS A 168 17.52 0.65 32.42
C HIS A 168 17.44 -0.59 31.52
N ARG A 169 18.42 -1.51 31.56
CA ARG A 169 18.43 -2.68 30.66
C ARG A 169 17.17 -3.54 30.75
N LYS A 170 16.65 -3.76 31.95
CA LYS A 170 15.40 -4.52 32.17
C LYS A 170 14.12 -3.80 31.69
N LYS A 171 14.24 -2.53 31.27
CA LYS A 171 13.13 -1.71 30.77
C LYS A 171 13.02 -1.77 29.24
N VAL A 172 14.02 -2.34 28.56
CA VAL A 172 14.02 -2.50 27.11
C VAL A 172 13.03 -3.60 26.72
N VAL A 173 12.12 -3.26 25.82
CA VAL A 173 11.08 -4.15 25.29
C VAL A 173 11.02 -4.00 23.77
N SER A 174 10.42 -4.98 23.09
CA SER A 174 10.10 -4.84 21.67
C SER A 174 9.06 -3.72 21.49
N ALA A 175 9.27 -2.89 20.47
CA ALA A 175 8.32 -1.89 20.01
C ALA A 175 7.43 -2.41 18.87
N GLU A 176 7.42 -3.72 18.59
CA GLU A 176 6.73 -4.31 17.43
C GLU A 176 5.29 -3.80 17.27
N GLN A 177 4.47 -3.87 18.33
CA GLN A 177 3.09 -3.39 18.28
C GLN A 177 2.98 -1.88 17.96
N LEU A 178 3.86 -1.05 18.52
CA LEU A 178 3.91 0.38 18.24
C LEU A 178 4.36 0.66 16.79
N ALA A 179 5.39 -0.05 16.34
CA ALA A 179 5.94 0.03 14.99
C ALA A 179 4.90 -0.39 13.94
N VAL A 180 4.23 -1.52 14.13
CA VAL A 180 3.16 -2.00 13.25
C VAL A 180 2.01 -0.99 13.24
N ARG A 181 1.50 -0.56 14.40
CA ARG A 181 0.40 0.43 14.45
C ARG A 181 0.76 1.76 13.82
N TRP A 182 2.01 2.20 13.89
CA TRP A 182 2.48 3.39 13.17
C TRP A 182 2.37 3.17 11.65
N ILE A 183 2.89 2.06 11.13
CA ILE A 183 2.85 1.76 9.69
C ILE A 183 1.43 1.47 9.19
N GLU A 184 0.59 0.87 10.01
CA GLU A 184 -0.74 0.39 9.64
C GLU A 184 -1.78 1.53 9.62
N THR A 185 -1.76 2.40 10.63
CA THR A 185 -2.85 3.36 10.87
C THR A 185 -2.83 4.52 9.87
N ARG A 186 -3.98 4.79 9.23
CA ARG A 186 -4.24 5.95 8.37
C ARG A 186 -4.98 7.05 9.11
N THR A 187 -4.55 8.29 8.94
CA THR A 187 -5.30 9.47 9.40
C THR A 187 -6.41 9.84 8.41
N SER A 188 -7.37 10.66 8.85
CA SER A 188 -8.43 11.17 7.96
C SER A 188 -7.85 11.94 6.76
N ARG A 189 -6.73 12.63 6.95
CA ARG A 189 -6.04 13.35 5.87
C ARG A 189 -5.41 12.40 4.87
N GLU A 190 -4.75 11.34 5.35
CA GLU A 190 -4.21 10.29 4.47
C GLU A 190 -5.33 9.62 3.67
N MET A 191 -6.52 9.42 4.24
CA MET A 191 -7.65 8.82 3.52
C MET A 191 -8.22 9.69 2.40
N ILE A 192 -8.13 11.02 2.50
CA ILE A 192 -8.49 11.91 1.38
C ILE A 192 -7.53 11.71 0.22
N ILE A 193 -6.23 11.62 0.52
CA ILE A 193 -5.18 11.37 -0.47
C ILE A 193 -5.33 9.97 -1.08
N TYR A 194 -5.65 8.97 -0.27
CA TYR A 194 -5.81 7.59 -0.73
C TYR A 194 -6.92 7.45 -1.78
N ASN A 195 -8.04 8.17 -1.63
CA ASN A 195 -9.09 8.18 -2.66
C ASN A 195 -8.55 8.69 -4.00
N GLN A 196 -7.78 9.78 -4.00
CA GLN A 196 -7.18 10.34 -5.21
C GLN A 196 -6.12 9.42 -5.80
N LEU A 197 -5.34 8.76 -4.93
CA LEU A 197 -4.32 7.82 -5.31
C LEU A 197 -4.90 6.63 -6.09
N VAL A 198 -5.98 6.03 -5.57
CA VAL A 198 -6.65 4.88 -6.18
C VAL A 198 -7.31 5.29 -7.50
N ASP A 199 -7.92 6.48 -7.57
CA ASP A 199 -8.50 7.02 -8.81
C ASP A 199 -7.47 7.13 -9.93
N VAL A 200 -6.27 7.66 -9.63
CA VAL A 200 -5.17 7.71 -10.61
C VAL A 200 -4.73 6.32 -11.06
N THR A 201 -4.69 5.34 -10.14
CA THR A 201 -4.37 3.94 -10.49
C THR A 201 -5.40 3.36 -11.46
N HIS A 202 -6.69 3.51 -11.16
CA HIS A 202 -7.80 3.07 -12.02
C HIS A 202 -7.75 3.75 -13.39
N ASP A 203 -7.48 5.05 -13.46
CA ASP A 203 -7.35 5.78 -14.73
C ASP A 203 -6.21 5.25 -15.61
N ILE A 204 -5.05 4.93 -15.01
CA ILE A 204 -3.91 4.35 -15.73
C ILE A 204 -4.25 2.96 -16.25
N ILE A 205 -4.87 2.11 -15.43
CA ILE A 205 -5.34 0.77 -15.83
C ILE A 205 -6.35 0.89 -16.98
N ALA A 206 -7.32 1.78 -16.85
CA ALA A 206 -8.35 2.00 -17.87
C ALA A 206 -7.77 2.47 -19.21
N GLU A 207 -6.71 3.29 -19.19
CA GLU A 207 -5.99 3.70 -20.40
C GLU A 207 -5.13 2.58 -20.98
N ALA A 208 -4.40 1.84 -20.14
CA ALA A 208 -3.61 0.68 -20.57
C ALA A 208 -4.48 -0.38 -21.25
N PHE A 209 -5.64 -0.66 -20.68
CA PHE A 209 -6.66 -1.57 -21.22
C PHE A 209 -7.64 -0.85 -22.14
N SER A 210 -7.12 -0.15 -23.15
CA SER A 210 -7.89 0.51 -24.20
C SER A 210 -7.22 0.44 -25.57
N GLU A 211 -7.97 0.80 -26.60
CA GLU A 211 -7.48 0.90 -27.98
C GLU A 211 -6.39 1.97 -28.20
N LYS A 212 -6.11 2.82 -27.20
CA LYS A 212 -4.99 3.78 -27.26
C LYS A 212 -3.63 3.09 -27.13
N VAL A 213 -3.59 1.95 -26.43
CA VAL A 213 -2.35 1.23 -26.12
C VAL A 213 -2.35 -0.14 -26.81
N ILE A 214 -3.49 -0.82 -26.80
CA ILE A 214 -3.60 -2.19 -27.31
C ILE A 214 -4.17 -2.19 -28.73
N THR A 215 -3.37 -2.70 -29.67
CA THR A 215 -3.82 -3.11 -31.00
C THR A 215 -3.83 -4.64 -31.05
N PRO A 216 -5.02 -5.29 -31.01
CA PRO A 216 -5.11 -6.76 -31.06
C PRO A 216 -4.45 -7.35 -32.30
N GLY A 217 -3.67 -8.43 -32.10
CA GLY A 217 -2.86 -9.09 -33.12
C GLY A 217 -1.47 -8.46 -33.32
N VAL A 218 -1.15 -7.39 -32.60
CA VAL A 218 0.15 -6.69 -32.68
C VAL A 218 0.77 -6.51 -31.30
N THR A 219 0.07 -5.86 -30.39
CA THR A 219 0.59 -5.51 -29.06
C THR A 219 0.79 -6.75 -28.19
N THR A 220 1.92 -6.83 -27.49
CA THR A 220 2.18 -7.89 -26.50
C THR A 220 1.83 -7.46 -25.07
N THR A 221 1.67 -8.42 -24.16
CA THR A 221 1.49 -8.16 -22.73
C THR A 221 2.66 -7.35 -22.14
N THR A 222 3.90 -7.69 -22.49
CA THR A 222 5.12 -6.99 -22.06
C THR A 222 5.14 -5.53 -22.52
N GLU A 223 4.69 -5.23 -23.73
CA GLU A 223 4.59 -3.84 -24.22
C GLU A 223 3.63 -3.01 -23.37
N VAL A 224 2.53 -3.61 -22.90
CA VAL A 224 1.57 -2.95 -21.99
C VAL A 224 2.20 -2.71 -20.62
N GLU A 225 2.94 -3.68 -20.06
CA GLU A 225 3.68 -3.52 -18.78
C GLU A 225 4.67 -2.35 -18.84
N TRP A 226 5.46 -2.27 -19.92
CA TRP A 226 6.40 -1.16 -20.13
C TRP A 226 5.68 0.16 -20.39
N TRP A 227 4.55 0.14 -21.10
CA TRP A 227 3.73 1.34 -21.26
C TRP A 227 3.24 1.86 -19.91
N MET A 228 2.74 0.99 -19.02
CA MET A 228 2.31 1.38 -17.66
C MET A 228 3.47 2.00 -16.87
N ARG A 229 4.67 1.38 -16.91
CA ARG A 229 5.88 1.91 -16.25
C ARG A 229 6.29 3.28 -16.78
N GLN A 230 6.23 3.47 -18.10
CA GLN A 230 6.53 4.74 -18.75
C GLN A 230 5.49 5.81 -18.37
N LYS A 231 4.20 5.46 -18.38
CA LYS A 231 3.10 6.35 -17.99
C LYS A 231 3.25 6.86 -16.55
N VAL A 232 3.58 5.97 -15.61
CA VAL A 232 3.87 6.34 -14.21
C VAL A 232 5.00 7.37 -14.14
N THR A 233 6.09 7.14 -14.87
CA THR A 233 7.24 8.05 -14.92
C THR A 233 6.87 9.41 -15.50
N GLU A 234 6.08 9.45 -16.57
CA GLU A 234 5.63 10.69 -17.23
C GLU A 234 4.71 11.53 -16.35
N LEU A 235 3.91 10.88 -15.49
CA LEU A 235 3.12 11.55 -14.46
C LEU A 235 3.97 12.04 -13.27
N GLY A 236 5.27 11.75 -13.27
CA GLY A 236 6.19 12.03 -12.17
C GLY A 236 5.93 11.17 -10.94
N LEU A 237 5.33 9.99 -11.11
CA LEU A 237 5.00 9.06 -10.05
C LEU A 237 6.04 7.93 -9.96
N GLU A 238 5.98 7.15 -8.89
CA GLU A 238 6.79 5.94 -8.71
C GLU A 238 5.88 4.69 -8.64
N THR A 239 6.49 3.50 -8.62
CA THR A 239 5.81 2.22 -8.37
C THR A 239 6.69 1.34 -7.49
N TRP A 240 6.09 0.51 -6.65
CA TRP A 240 6.79 -0.34 -5.71
C TRP A 240 7.07 -1.76 -6.23
N PHE A 241 6.55 -2.10 -7.42
CA PHE A 241 6.82 -3.35 -8.13
C PHE A 241 6.80 -3.17 -9.66
N HIS A 242 7.11 -4.22 -10.41
CA HIS A 242 6.91 -4.22 -11.85
C HIS A 242 5.50 -4.75 -12.14
N PRO A 243 4.67 -4.04 -12.92
CA PRO A 243 3.34 -4.54 -13.23
C PRO A 243 3.41 -5.88 -13.93
N THR A 244 2.31 -6.60 -13.85
CA THR A 244 2.13 -7.80 -14.66
C THR A 244 0.90 -7.65 -15.52
N VAL A 245 0.96 -8.14 -16.76
CA VAL A 245 -0.18 -8.25 -17.66
C VAL A 245 -0.22 -9.66 -18.24
N ASP A 246 -1.36 -10.33 -18.16
CA ASP A 246 -1.52 -11.66 -18.71
C ASP A 246 -2.85 -11.84 -19.43
N VAL A 247 -2.95 -12.94 -20.17
CA VAL A 247 -4.16 -13.31 -20.90
C VAL A 247 -4.59 -14.73 -20.59
N GLN A 248 -5.90 -14.93 -20.56
CA GLN A 248 -6.54 -16.25 -20.49
C GLN A 248 -7.44 -16.42 -21.72
N ARG A 249 -7.30 -17.56 -22.41
CA ARG A 249 -8.03 -17.89 -23.66
C ARG A 249 -8.24 -19.38 -23.86
N SER A 250 -9.04 -19.75 -24.86
CA SER A 250 -9.56 -21.12 -25.09
C SER A 250 -8.54 -22.19 -25.49
N SER A 251 -7.30 -21.83 -25.84
CA SER A 251 -6.33 -22.74 -26.47
C SER A 251 -5.09 -23.08 -25.65
N GLU A 252 -4.97 -22.57 -24.43
CA GLU A 252 -3.84 -22.88 -23.55
C GLU A 252 -4.29 -23.81 -22.42
N GLU A 253 -3.63 -24.96 -22.25
CA GLU A 253 -3.79 -25.78 -21.06
C GLU A 253 -3.14 -25.06 -19.86
N LEU A 254 -3.83 -25.02 -18.73
CA LEU A 254 -3.32 -24.40 -17.50
C LEU A 254 -2.20 -25.28 -16.94
N VAL A 255 -0.93 -24.93 -17.15
CA VAL A 255 0.23 -25.68 -16.64
C VAL A 255 0.43 -25.38 -15.14
N GLY A 256 -0.49 -25.88 -14.30
CA GLY A 256 -0.35 -25.93 -12.85
C GLY A 256 -0.53 -24.60 -12.08
N HIS A 257 -0.66 -24.71 -10.75
CA HIS A 257 -0.95 -23.58 -9.86
C HIS A 257 0.13 -22.48 -9.83
N LEU A 258 1.36 -22.80 -10.25
CA LEU A 258 2.54 -21.92 -10.25
C LEU A 258 2.58 -20.96 -11.46
N TYR A 259 1.85 -21.26 -12.54
CA TYR A 259 1.91 -20.49 -13.78
C TYR A 259 1.43 -19.05 -13.63
N SER A 260 0.55 -18.76 -12.67
CA SER A 260 -0.02 -17.41 -12.51
C SER A 260 0.80 -16.46 -11.64
N PHE A 261 1.87 -16.89 -10.98
CA PHE A 261 2.62 -16.00 -10.06
C PHE A 261 4.13 -15.92 -10.36
N SER A 262 4.76 -16.94 -10.94
CA SER A 262 6.23 -16.95 -11.10
C SER A 262 6.74 -17.54 -12.42
N GLY A 263 5.87 -17.80 -13.40
CA GLY A 263 6.25 -18.52 -14.63
C GLY A 263 5.39 -18.19 -15.84
N ARG A 264 4.92 -16.95 -15.95
CA ARG A 264 4.14 -16.47 -17.09
C ARG A 264 5.04 -16.37 -18.32
N PRO A 265 4.60 -16.77 -19.52
CA PRO A 265 5.35 -16.55 -20.74
C PRO A 265 5.32 -15.05 -21.06
N ASP A 266 6.49 -14.43 -21.07
CA ASP A 266 6.67 -13.06 -21.53
C ASP A 266 6.25 -12.96 -23.01
N ASP A 267 5.89 -11.74 -23.44
CA ASP A 267 5.65 -11.38 -24.85
C ASP A 267 4.47 -12.08 -25.54
N MET A 268 3.41 -12.41 -24.79
CA MET A 268 2.18 -12.93 -25.40
C MET A 268 1.48 -11.86 -26.24
N VAL A 269 1.28 -12.12 -27.53
CA VAL A 269 0.45 -11.26 -28.40
C VAL A 269 -1.00 -11.32 -27.94
N ILE A 270 -1.58 -10.13 -27.73
CA ILE A 270 -2.98 -9.95 -27.32
C ILE A 270 -3.89 -10.14 -28.53
N LEU A 271 -4.88 -11.01 -28.45
CA LEU A 271 -5.77 -11.39 -29.55
C LEU A 271 -7.24 -11.08 -29.23
N PRO A 272 -8.09 -10.89 -30.27
CA PRO A 272 -9.54 -10.83 -30.07
C PRO A 272 -10.09 -12.08 -29.39
N GLY A 273 -10.86 -11.90 -28.32
CA GLY A 273 -11.41 -12.95 -27.47
C GLY A 273 -10.59 -13.29 -26.22
N ASP A 274 -9.45 -12.64 -25.99
CA ASP A 274 -8.68 -12.79 -24.76
C ASP A 274 -9.37 -12.11 -23.58
N LEU A 275 -9.34 -12.76 -22.42
CA LEU A 275 -9.54 -12.12 -21.13
C LEU A 275 -8.17 -11.67 -20.62
N LEU A 276 -7.97 -10.36 -20.48
CA LEU A 276 -6.77 -9.76 -19.92
C LEU A 276 -6.93 -9.59 -18.41
N HIS A 277 -5.79 -9.63 -17.73
CA HIS A 277 -5.63 -9.28 -16.34
C HIS A 277 -4.38 -8.41 -16.20
N CYS A 278 -4.42 -7.41 -15.30
CA CYS A 278 -3.21 -6.75 -14.84
C CYS A 278 -3.11 -6.79 -13.32
N ASP A 279 -1.89 -6.66 -12.83
CA ASP A 279 -1.55 -6.35 -11.44
C ASP A 279 -0.67 -5.10 -11.45
N PHE A 280 -1.14 -4.01 -10.85
CA PHE A 280 -0.54 -2.69 -10.97
C PHE A 280 -0.78 -1.81 -9.74
N GLY A 281 0.29 -1.14 -9.31
CA GLY A 281 0.25 -0.16 -8.22
C GLY A 281 1.20 1.00 -8.44
N ILE A 282 0.86 2.16 -7.87
CA ILE A 282 1.70 3.37 -7.85
C ILE A 282 2.05 3.78 -6.43
N THR A 283 3.14 4.54 -6.31
CA THR A 283 3.56 5.23 -5.10
C THR A 283 3.40 6.73 -5.30
N TYR A 284 2.62 7.38 -4.45
CA TYR A 284 2.45 8.83 -4.48
C TYR A 284 2.15 9.38 -3.07
N LEU A 285 2.79 10.50 -2.74
CA LEU A 285 2.79 11.08 -1.38
C LEU A 285 3.15 10.04 -0.29
N ARG A 286 4.05 9.11 -0.62
CA ARG A 286 4.54 8.00 0.21
C ARG A 286 3.52 6.92 0.57
N LEU A 287 2.37 6.92 -0.11
CA LEU A 287 1.38 5.86 -0.01
C LEU A 287 1.41 5.02 -1.29
N ASN A 288 1.11 3.74 -1.16
CA ASN A 288 1.10 2.78 -2.25
C ASN A 288 -0.32 2.32 -2.56
N THR A 289 -0.60 2.06 -3.83
CA THR A 289 -1.77 1.28 -4.27
C THR A 289 -1.33 -0.09 -4.76
N ASP A 290 -2.30 -0.97 -4.83
CA ASP A 290 -2.20 -2.28 -5.44
C ASP A 290 -3.58 -2.67 -5.96
N CYS A 291 -3.65 -3.08 -7.23
CA CYS A 291 -4.91 -3.21 -7.95
C CYS A 291 -4.79 -4.21 -9.10
N GLN A 292 -5.77 -5.11 -9.16
CA GLN A 292 -5.91 -6.12 -10.18
C GLN A 292 -7.26 -5.97 -10.85
N GLU A 293 -7.23 -5.75 -12.16
CA GLU A 293 -8.40 -5.51 -12.98
C GLU A 293 -8.42 -6.40 -14.21
N LEU A 294 -9.63 -6.70 -14.69
CA LEU A 294 -9.86 -7.53 -15.86
C LEU A 294 -10.35 -6.70 -17.06
N ALA A 295 -9.88 -7.07 -18.25
CA ALA A 295 -10.37 -6.53 -19.51
C ALA A 295 -10.71 -7.66 -20.49
N TYR A 296 -11.56 -7.38 -21.47
CA TYR A 296 -11.90 -8.32 -22.54
C TYR A 296 -11.69 -7.68 -23.91
N VAL A 297 -10.96 -8.38 -24.78
CA VAL A 297 -10.78 -7.97 -26.17
C VAL A 297 -11.96 -8.46 -26.99
N LEU A 298 -12.76 -7.53 -27.50
CA LEU A 298 -13.93 -7.84 -28.32
C LEU A 298 -13.50 -8.56 -29.60
N LYS A 299 -14.19 -9.66 -29.93
CA LYS A 299 -14.13 -10.24 -31.27
C LYS A 299 -14.81 -9.32 -32.28
N PRO A 300 -14.54 -9.49 -33.59
CA PRO A 300 -15.30 -8.78 -34.62
C PRO A 300 -16.80 -8.84 -34.35
N GLU A 301 -17.46 -7.68 -34.44
CA GLU A 301 -18.91 -7.49 -34.25
C GLU A 301 -19.43 -7.65 -32.80
N GLU A 302 -18.62 -8.09 -31.85
CA GLU A 302 -19.01 -8.07 -30.43
C GLU A 302 -19.15 -6.63 -29.92
N LYS A 303 -20.24 -6.37 -29.17
CA LYS A 303 -20.50 -5.09 -28.51
C LYS A 303 -20.48 -5.21 -26.97
N LYS A 304 -20.28 -6.42 -26.46
CA LYS A 304 -20.28 -6.77 -25.03
C LYS A 304 -19.39 -7.99 -24.82
N ALA A 305 -18.82 -8.13 -23.63
CA ALA A 305 -18.13 -9.35 -23.24
C ALA A 305 -19.11 -10.55 -23.20
N PRO A 306 -18.64 -11.78 -23.50
CA PRO A 306 -19.43 -13.00 -23.36
C PRO A 306 -20.01 -13.17 -21.96
N LYS A 307 -21.24 -13.67 -21.89
CA LYS A 307 -21.97 -13.84 -20.62
C LYS A 307 -21.18 -14.63 -19.58
N PHE A 308 -20.46 -15.69 -19.99
CA PHE A 308 -19.68 -16.51 -19.06
C PHE A 308 -18.53 -15.75 -18.38
N LEU A 309 -17.93 -14.74 -19.04
CA LEU A 309 -16.90 -13.88 -18.42
C LEU A 309 -17.53 -12.85 -17.48
N VAL A 310 -18.67 -12.28 -17.86
CA VAL A 310 -19.44 -11.36 -17.00
C VAL A 310 -19.90 -12.07 -15.73
N ASP A 311 -20.43 -13.29 -15.85
CA ASP A 311 -20.81 -14.11 -14.71
C ASP A 311 -19.58 -14.50 -13.86
N GLY A 312 -18.43 -14.69 -14.51
CA GLY A 312 -17.15 -14.91 -13.85
C GLY A 312 -16.72 -13.74 -12.96
N LEU A 313 -16.72 -12.51 -13.50
CA LEU A 313 -16.45 -11.30 -12.73
C LEU A 313 -17.38 -11.17 -11.52
N ALA A 314 -18.68 -11.40 -11.73
CA ALA A 314 -19.67 -11.38 -10.64
C ALA A 314 -19.37 -12.45 -9.56
N ALA A 315 -18.88 -13.63 -9.95
CA ALA A 315 -18.44 -14.65 -8.99
C ALA A 315 -17.22 -14.19 -8.18
N GLY A 316 -16.26 -13.51 -8.82
CA GLY A 316 -15.11 -12.88 -8.16
C GLY A 316 -15.55 -11.81 -7.15
N ASN A 317 -16.43 -10.88 -7.55
CA ASN A 317 -16.98 -9.88 -6.64
C ASN A 317 -17.70 -10.52 -5.44
N ARG A 318 -18.38 -11.66 -5.65
CA ARG A 318 -19.03 -12.40 -4.55
C ARG A 318 -18.03 -12.97 -3.55
N VAL A 319 -16.83 -13.39 -3.98
CA VAL A 319 -15.76 -13.75 -3.04
C VAL A 319 -15.27 -12.53 -2.26
N GLN A 320 -15.16 -11.36 -2.91
CA GLN A 320 -14.83 -10.12 -2.21
C GLN A 320 -15.90 -9.77 -1.16
N ASP A 321 -17.18 -10.00 -1.44
CA ASP A 321 -18.26 -9.82 -0.45
C ASP A 321 -18.11 -10.75 0.75
N PHE A 322 -17.80 -12.04 0.54
CA PHE A 322 -17.55 -12.99 1.62
C PHE A 322 -16.33 -12.61 2.47
N LEU A 323 -15.25 -12.14 1.85
CA LEU A 323 -14.09 -11.65 2.57
C LEU A 323 -14.42 -10.40 3.40
N THR A 324 -14.93 -9.36 2.75
CA THR A 324 -15.10 -8.04 3.35
C THR A 324 -16.21 -8.00 4.40
N SER A 325 -17.26 -8.82 4.27
CA SER A 325 -18.27 -9.00 5.32
C SER A 325 -17.74 -9.69 6.58
N ASN A 326 -16.62 -10.41 6.47
CA ASN A 326 -15.96 -11.08 7.58
C ASN A 326 -14.86 -10.26 8.25
N MET A 327 -14.47 -9.12 7.66
CA MET A 327 -13.56 -8.15 8.26
C MET A 327 -14.27 -7.45 9.45
N VAL A 328 -14.08 -8.03 10.64
CA VAL A 328 -14.68 -7.57 11.90
C VAL A 328 -13.57 -7.25 12.88
N ALA A 329 -13.67 -6.08 13.53
CA ALA A 329 -12.67 -5.60 14.47
C ALA A 329 -12.36 -6.65 15.54
N GLY A 330 -11.07 -6.85 15.81
CA GLY A 330 -10.60 -7.81 16.82
C GLY A 330 -10.44 -9.25 16.33
N ARG A 331 -10.93 -9.62 15.14
CA ARG A 331 -10.66 -10.94 14.55
C ARG A 331 -9.25 -11.02 14.01
N THR A 332 -8.64 -12.20 14.05
CA THR A 332 -7.34 -12.43 13.42
C THR A 332 -7.50 -12.69 11.92
N GLY A 333 -6.41 -12.54 11.17
CA GLY A 333 -6.43 -12.79 9.73
C GLY A 333 -6.85 -14.21 9.39
N ASN A 334 -6.40 -15.19 10.16
CA ASN A 334 -6.76 -16.60 10.00
C ASN A 334 -8.24 -16.88 10.30
N GLU A 335 -8.84 -16.22 11.28
CA GLU A 335 -10.27 -16.32 11.55
C GLU A 335 -11.11 -15.76 10.39
N ILE A 336 -10.72 -14.60 9.86
CA ILE A 336 -11.38 -13.96 8.71
C ILE A 336 -11.27 -14.86 7.48
N LEU A 337 -10.06 -15.34 7.18
CA LEU A 337 -9.77 -16.22 6.05
C LEU A 337 -10.61 -17.51 6.12
N ALA A 338 -10.57 -18.21 7.24
CA ALA A 338 -11.26 -19.48 7.40
C ALA A 338 -12.78 -19.33 7.19
N LYS A 339 -13.36 -18.26 7.73
CA LYS A 339 -14.80 -17.99 7.59
C LYS A 339 -15.18 -17.60 6.16
N ALA A 340 -14.43 -16.70 5.54
CA ALA A 340 -14.67 -16.26 4.17
C ALA A 340 -14.56 -17.44 3.16
N LEU A 341 -13.51 -18.27 3.30
CA LEU A 341 -13.33 -19.44 2.44
C LEU A 341 -14.45 -20.47 2.64
N SER A 342 -14.89 -20.70 3.88
CA SER A 342 -15.98 -21.64 4.18
C SER A 342 -17.31 -21.19 3.56
N GLU A 343 -17.66 -19.91 3.71
CA GLU A 343 -18.90 -19.34 3.17
C GLU A 343 -18.90 -19.32 1.64
N ALA A 344 -17.79 -18.91 1.02
CA ALA A 344 -17.64 -18.90 -0.43
C ALA A 344 -17.72 -20.32 -1.03
N LYS A 345 -17.08 -21.32 -0.41
CA LYS A 345 -17.17 -22.72 -0.84
C LYS A 345 -18.58 -23.27 -0.70
N THR A 346 -19.27 -22.95 0.40
CA THR A 346 -20.68 -23.33 0.62
C THR A 346 -21.60 -22.72 -0.45
N ALA A 347 -21.27 -21.52 -0.93
CA ALA A 347 -21.96 -20.85 -2.02
C ALA A 347 -21.62 -21.40 -3.43
N GLY A 348 -20.80 -22.45 -3.51
CA GLY A 348 -20.41 -23.12 -4.76
C GLY A 348 -19.22 -22.50 -5.49
N LEU A 349 -18.49 -21.59 -4.85
CA LEU A 349 -17.30 -20.95 -5.45
C LEU A 349 -16.02 -21.74 -5.15
N ARG A 350 -14.95 -21.45 -5.88
CA ARG A 350 -13.61 -22.01 -5.66
C ARG A 350 -12.61 -20.88 -5.33
N PRO A 351 -12.69 -20.32 -4.12
CA PRO A 351 -11.95 -19.12 -3.74
C PRO A 351 -10.49 -19.41 -3.39
N SER A 352 -9.64 -18.41 -3.58
CA SER A 352 -8.31 -18.24 -3.00
C SER A 352 -8.15 -16.80 -2.55
N ILE A 353 -7.79 -16.54 -1.30
CA ILE A 353 -7.72 -15.19 -0.71
C ILE A 353 -6.30 -14.93 -0.19
N TYR A 354 -5.73 -13.78 -0.53
CA TYR A 354 -4.34 -13.43 -0.22
C TYR A 354 -4.19 -11.92 0.03
N THR A 355 -5.12 -11.41 0.82
CA THR A 355 -5.29 -9.99 1.14
C THR A 355 -4.28 -9.53 2.19
N HIS A 356 -3.67 -8.37 1.98
CA HIS A 356 -2.67 -7.80 2.88
C HIS A 356 -2.90 -6.30 3.15
N PRO A 357 -2.31 -5.72 4.21
CA PRO A 357 -2.34 -4.28 4.45
C PRO A 357 -1.61 -3.50 3.36
N LEU A 358 -2.09 -2.29 3.06
CA LEU A 358 -1.48 -1.32 2.15
C LEU A 358 -1.20 0.02 2.87
N GLY A 359 -0.17 0.74 2.41
CA GLY A 359 0.19 2.02 2.99
C GLY A 359 1.54 2.53 2.54
N TRP A 360 2.44 2.76 3.51
CA TRP A 360 3.82 3.19 3.26
C TRP A 360 4.66 2.16 2.50
N TYR A 361 4.21 0.91 2.53
CA TYR A 361 4.72 -0.22 1.76
C TYR A 361 3.55 -0.87 1.03
N GLY A 362 3.82 -1.50 -0.12
CA GLY A 362 2.84 -2.32 -0.84
C GLY A 362 2.38 -3.51 0.02
N HIS A 363 3.29 -4.42 0.35
CA HIS A 363 3.08 -5.34 1.46
C HIS A 363 3.34 -4.62 2.80
N SER A 364 2.33 -3.94 3.34
CA SER A 364 2.42 -3.17 4.58
C SER A 364 2.27 -4.03 5.84
N ALA A 365 2.63 -3.44 6.99
CA ALA A 365 2.49 -4.11 8.28
C ALA A 365 1.04 -4.02 8.80
N GLY A 366 0.56 -5.09 9.41
CA GLY A 366 -0.80 -5.22 9.95
C GLY A 366 -1.28 -6.66 9.83
N THR A 367 -2.60 -6.87 9.91
CA THR A 367 -3.19 -8.22 9.79
C THR A 367 -3.10 -8.75 8.37
N THR A 368 -2.52 -9.93 8.16
CA THR A 368 -2.49 -10.60 6.85
C THR A 368 -3.62 -11.62 6.75
N ILE A 369 -4.39 -11.61 5.65
CA ILE A 369 -5.55 -12.49 5.43
C ILE A 369 -5.25 -13.44 4.26
N GLY A 370 -4.57 -14.54 4.58
CA GLY A 370 -4.18 -15.57 3.62
C GLY A 370 -2.97 -15.19 2.76
N MET A 371 -2.45 -16.17 2.04
CA MET A 371 -1.38 -16.02 1.04
C MET A 371 -1.68 -16.94 -0.13
N TRP A 372 -1.20 -16.63 -1.34
CA TRP A 372 -1.53 -17.40 -2.54
C TRP A 372 -1.19 -18.90 -2.41
N ASP A 373 -0.19 -19.24 -1.61
CA ASP A 373 0.25 -20.60 -1.27
C ASP A 373 -0.19 -21.08 0.12
N SER A 374 -0.86 -20.24 0.92
CA SER A 374 -1.28 -20.55 2.30
C SER A 374 -2.75 -20.24 2.57
N GLN A 375 -3.64 -21.07 2.02
CA GLN A 375 -5.09 -20.98 2.21
C GLN A 375 -5.61 -21.66 3.49
N GLY A 376 -4.73 -22.31 4.26
CA GLY A 376 -5.02 -22.90 5.57
C GLY A 376 -4.79 -21.94 6.75
N GLY A 377 -4.26 -20.75 6.48
CA GLY A 377 -3.81 -19.78 7.47
C GLY A 377 -2.35 -19.38 7.26
N VAL A 378 -1.96 -18.22 7.76
CA VAL A 378 -0.59 -17.68 7.72
C VAL A 378 0.09 -17.98 9.05
N MET A 379 1.28 -18.58 9.00
CA MET A 379 2.04 -19.07 10.16
C MET A 379 2.97 -17.98 10.72
N LYS A 380 2.40 -16.86 11.17
CA LYS A 380 3.09 -15.71 11.81
C LYS A 380 2.09 -14.87 12.59
N ASP A 381 2.60 -13.99 13.45
CA ASP A 381 1.76 -13.14 14.31
C ASP A 381 0.74 -12.31 13.50
N ASP A 382 1.12 -11.82 12.32
CA ASP A 382 0.26 -11.04 11.41
C ASP A 382 -0.99 -11.80 10.93
N GLY A 383 -0.96 -13.13 10.86
CA GLY A 383 -2.12 -13.97 10.56
C GLY A 383 -2.80 -14.58 11.78
N GLU A 384 -2.02 -14.97 12.79
CA GLU A 384 -2.50 -15.78 13.92
C GLU A 384 -3.01 -14.97 15.10
N ASN A 385 -2.34 -13.87 15.48
CA ASN A 385 -2.64 -13.18 16.74
C ASN A 385 -2.85 -11.67 16.59
N TYR A 386 -2.26 -11.03 15.57
CA TYR A 386 -2.42 -9.60 15.34
C TYR A 386 -3.83 -9.32 14.79
N PRO A 387 -4.69 -8.67 15.58
CA PRO A 387 -6.10 -8.54 15.22
C PRO A 387 -6.29 -7.48 14.15
N LEU A 388 -7.36 -7.63 13.35
CA LEU A 388 -7.83 -6.61 12.44
C LEU A 388 -8.17 -5.34 13.24
N ASN A 389 -7.35 -4.31 13.04
CA ASN A 389 -7.50 -3.03 13.70
C ASN A 389 -8.14 -2.00 12.77
N PRO A 390 -8.91 -1.04 13.31
CA PRO A 390 -9.50 0.02 12.52
C PRO A 390 -8.43 1.01 12.02
N ASN A 391 -8.86 1.75 11.00
CA ASN A 391 -8.11 2.75 10.28
C ASN A 391 -6.95 2.16 9.46
N THR A 392 -7.18 1.00 8.85
CA THR A 392 -6.20 0.27 8.04
C THR A 392 -6.72 0.13 6.61
N VAL A 393 -5.85 0.36 5.62
CA VAL A 393 -6.14 0.09 4.21
C VAL A 393 -5.56 -1.27 3.83
N TYR A 394 -6.27 -1.98 2.96
CA TYR A 394 -5.98 -3.34 2.52
C TYR A 394 -6.03 -3.44 1.00
N ALA A 395 -5.16 -4.26 0.45
CA ALA A 395 -5.27 -4.87 -0.86
C ALA A 395 -6.30 -6.00 -0.76
N ILE A 396 -7.54 -5.79 -1.24
CA ILE A 396 -8.58 -6.83 -1.21
C ILE A 396 -8.36 -7.82 -2.35
N GLU A 397 -7.26 -8.55 -2.22
CA GLU A 397 -6.66 -9.41 -3.24
C GLU A 397 -7.13 -10.87 -3.09
N LEU A 398 -7.71 -11.40 -4.17
CA LEU A 398 -8.23 -12.76 -4.22
C LEU A 398 -8.48 -13.22 -5.66
N ASN A 399 -8.80 -14.51 -5.80
CA ASN A 399 -9.41 -15.01 -7.01
C ASN A 399 -10.49 -16.06 -6.73
N THR A 400 -11.31 -16.32 -7.74
CA THR A 400 -12.10 -17.55 -7.83
C THR A 400 -11.79 -18.28 -9.13
N THR A 401 -11.60 -19.60 -9.04
CA THR A 401 -11.44 -20.42 -10.23
C THR A 401 -12.81 -20.80 -10.78
N ILE A 402 -13.07 -20.54 -12.06
CA ILE A 402 -14.32 -20.92 -12.75
C ILE A 402 -14.03 -21.81 -13.94
N THR A 403 -14.91 -22.78 -14.18
CA THR A 403 -14.84 -23.60 -15.40
C THR A 403 -15.60 -22.88 -16.50
N ILE A 404 -14.97 -22.68 -17.66
CA ILE A 404 -15.59 -22.11 -18.85
C ILE A 404 -15.77 -23.23 -19.88
N PRO A 405 -16.97 -23.83 -19.99
CA PRO A 405 -17.23 -24.92 -20.93
C PRO A 405 -16.90 -24.54 -22.38
N GLU A 406 -17.17 -23.29 -22.78
CA GLU A 406 -16.88 -22.73 -24.10
C GLU A 406 -15.38 -22.75 -24.43
N TRP A 407 -14.54 -22.67 -23.41
CA TRP A 407 -13.08 -22.71 -23.52
C TRP A 407 -12.49 -24.06 -23.13
N LYS A 408 -13.33 -25.00 -22.66
CA LYS A 408 -12.94 -26.34 -22.17
C LYS A 408 -11.81 -26.30 -21.14
N ARG A 409 -11.76 -25.25 -20.31
CA ARG A 409 -10.72 -25.05 -19.30
C ARG A 409 -11.26 -24.34 -18.06
N ASP A 410 -10.47 -24.43 -17.01
CA ASP A 410 -10.57 -23.51 -15.88
C ASP A 410 -9.83 -22.21 -16.18
N ILE A 411 -10.38 -21.11 -15.66
CA ILE A 411 -9.74 -19.79 -15.61
C ILE A 411 -9.83 -19.23 -14.19
N ARG A 412 -8.96 -18.27 -13.86
CA ARG A 412 -9.01 -17.52 -12.60
C ARG A 412 -9.58 -16.14 -12.85
N ILE A 413 -10.55 -15.75 -12.06
CA ILE A 413 -11.04 -14.37 -11.97
C ILE A 413 -10.27 -13.74 -10.82
N MET A 414 -9.18 -13.06 -11.15
CA MET A 414 -8.26 -12.38 -10.22
C MET A 414 -8.71 -10.93 -10.07
N LEU A 415 -8.84 -10.46 -8.85
CA LEU A 415 -9.36 -9.13 -8.52
C LEU A 415 -8.66 -8.61 -7.28
N GLU A 416 -8.38 -7.31 -7.30
CA GLU A 416 -7.79 -6.61 -6.17
C GLU A 416 -8.16 -5.14 -6.19
N GLU A 417 -8.61 -4.67 -5.04
CA GLU A 417 -9.06 -3.30 -4.88
C GLU A 417 -8.66 -2.77 -3.50
N ALA A 418 -8.32 -1.49 -3.44
CA ALA A 418 -8.05 -0.84 -2.17
C ALA A 418 -9.33 -0.77 -1.31
N GLY A 419 -9.28 -1.40 -0.15
CA GLY A 419 -10.34 -1.42 0.85
C GLY A 419 -9.91 -0.76 2.16
N PHE A 420 -10.78 0.03 2.79
CA PHE A 420 -10.55 0.66 4.08
C PHE A 420 -11.40 0.04 5.16
N PHE A 421 -10.75 -0.50 6.19
CA PHE A 421 -11.41 -0.94 7.41
C PHE A 421 -11.34 0.19 8.45
N GLY A 422 -12.43 0.95 8.58
CA GLY A 422 -12.57 2.06 9.53
C GLY A 422 -13.33 1.67 10.80
N GLU A 423 -13.54 2.64 11.69
CA GLU A 423 -14.30 2.44 12.94
C GLU A 423 -15.75 1.99 12.70
N THR A 424 -16.35 2.38 11.57
CA THR A 424 -17.72 1.98 11.19
C THR A 424 -17.78 0.71 10.33
N GLY A 425 -16.65 0.04 10.11
CA GLY A 425 -16.53 -1.16 9.30
C GLY A 425 -15.82 -0.94 7.96
N PHE A 426 -15.97 -1.91 7.07
CA PHE A 426 -15.32 -1.94 5.77
C PHE A 426 -16.02 -1.08 4.72
N ARG A 427 -15.23 -0.43 3.85
CA ARG A 427 -15.67 0.13 2.57
C ARG A 427 -14.55 0.04 1.54
N TYR A 428 -14.87 0.01 0.26
CA TYR A 428 -13.86 0.27 -0.78
C TYR A 428 -13.42 1.75 -0.76
N VAL A 429 -12.16 2.00 -1.08
CA VAL A 429 -11.59 3.35 -1.09
C VAL A 429 -12.19 4.16 -2.24
N ASN A 430 -12.13 3.64 -3.47
CA ASN A 430 -12.71 4.25 -4.66
C ASN A 430 -13.56 3.26 -5.49
N GLY A 431 -14.39 2.47 -4.80
CA GLY A 431 -15.18 1.42 -5.45
C GLY A 431 -14.34 0.20 -5.81
N ARG A 432 -14.93 -0.67 -6.64
CA ARG A 432 -14.32 -1.90 -7.17
C ARG A 432 -14.75 -2.11 -8.61
N GLN A 433 -13.99 -2.88 -9.38
CA GLN A 433 -14.38 -3.31 -10.70
C GLN A 433 -15.65 -4.18 -10.66
N THR A 434 -16.71 -3.72 -11.35
CA THR A 434 -17.99 -4.45 -11.51
C THR A 434 -18.34 -4.73 -12.97
N GLU A 435 -17.58 -4.18 -13.92
CA GLU A 435 -17.72 -4.42 -15.35
C GLU A 435 -16.34 -4.66 -15.97
N LEU A 436 -16.27 -5.55 -16.96
CA LEU A 436 -15.03 -5.78 -17.72
C LEU A 436 -14.73 -4.56 -18.59
N LEU A 437 -13.49 -4.08 -18.54
CA LEU A 437 -12.99 -3.10 -19.49
C LEU A 437 -13.01 -3.70 -20.91
N LEU A 438 -13.68 -3.06 -21.86
CA LEU A 438 -13.78 -3.58 -23.25
C LEU A 438 -12.73 -2.96 -24.16
N ILE A 439 -12.02 -3.79 -24.93
CA ILE A 439 -11.02 -3.36 -25.91
C ILE A 439 -11.49 -3.78 -27.32
N PRO A 440 -11.80 -2.83 -28.24
CA PRO A 440 -11.88 -1.39 -28.03
C PRO A 440 -13.10 -0.98 -27.19
N ARG A 441 -13.11 0.25 -26.67
CA ARG A 441 -14.30 0.84 -26.05
C ARG A 441 -15.44 0.97 -27.08
N VAL A 442 -16.65 0.55 -26.71
CA VAL A 442 -17.80 0.58 -27.62
C VAL A 442 -18.32 2.02 -27.77
N LYS A 443 -18.23 2.56 -28.99
CA LYS A 443 -18.75 3.89 -29.33
C LYS A 443 -20.26 3.83 -29.53
N THR A 444 -21.02 4.25 -28.51
CA THR A 444 -22.50 4.22 -28.52
C THR A 444 -23.15 5.12 -29.57
N HIS A 445 -22.41 6.09 -30.12
CA HIS A 445 -22.90 7.00 -31.17
C HIS A 445 -22.68 6.46 -32.59
N GLN A 446 -21.95 5.35 -32.77
CA GLN A 446 -21.68 4.73 -34.07
C GLN A 446 -22.42 3.39 -34.17
N GLY A 447 -23.03 3.12 -35.32
CA GLY A 447 -23.76 1.89 -35.60
C GLY A 447 -23.20 1.17 -36.83
N ASN A 448 -23.07 -0.15 -36.69
CA ASN A 448 -23.00 -1.14 -37.76
C ASN A 448 -24.03 -2.21 -37.45
#